data_AF-A0A2M9IGT5-F1
#
_entry.id   AF-A0A2M9IGT5-F1
#
_cell.length_a   1.000
_cell.length_b   1.000
_cell.length_c   1.000
_cell.angle_alpha   90.00
_cell.angle_beta   90.00
_cell.angle_gamma   90.00
#
_symmetry.space_group_name_H-M   'P 1'
#
loop_
_entity.id
_entity.type
_entity.pdbx_description
1 polymer ?
#
loop_
_entity_poly.entity_id
_entity_poly.type
_entity_poly.pdbx_seq_one_letter_code
_entity_poly.pdbx_strand_id
1 'polypeptide(L)'
;MDRARRGMTGTAVTPPVPRQAPDTEATGPILTGDTVGGRRVLGFTCTAQAAPTASDDQLLLQGDEHAGRPPRRSSDPADQPSLVRTGRRPGRQMRTDPVRTHRPDDLRPGLADHFRDLIHGPCTPHFTAALIEHLAASGHHTWLSGGAPRDLLSGAAPDEVNDLDLTGTAPAGAFTETTRQVLDLDGTSAEHPQRFSPDTLVCTVLDPVARTDGRSLDYRGLGLDGTSFPATGTDLLQDSLQRDLTVNTLLYDPMRNLVVDPLGTALDDLTDADGKRRLVPVNTSTDPLVRAEVLLRGVKFRLRWDERDLDDGPLCAWALALPDDLLDRLDRRGEETWHRLAGLWAQCVPDSTSPALKETIRRLGAVAAQLHARCERAGR
;
A
#
# COMPACT_ATOMS: atom_id res chain seq x y z
N MET A 1 -17.96 47.99 -40.63
CA MET A 1 -17.81 48.14 -39.17
C MET A 1 -16.93 47.01 -38.70
N ASP A 2 -15.76 47.40 -38.24
CA ASP A 2 -14.58 46.58 -38.00
C ASP A 2 -14.50 46.25 -36.50
N ARG A 3 -14.30 44.98 -36.15
CA ARG A 3 -13.62 44.55 -34.92
C ARG A 3 -13.37 43.05 -34.94
N ALA A 4 -12.16 42.73 -35.39
CA ALA A 4 -11.56 41.42 -35.40
C ALA A 4 -11.42 40.80 -33.99
N ARG A 5 -11.67 39.49 -33.95
CA ARG A 5 -11.40 38.56 -32.85
C ARG A 5 -9.90 38.49 -32.58
N ARG A 6 -9.47 38.69 -31.33
CA ARG A 6 -8.17 38.22 -30.81
C ARG A 6 -8.42 36.98 -29.98
N GLY A 7 -8.01 35.83 -30.50
CA GLY A 7 -7.88 34.61 -29.74
C GLY A 7 -6.62 34.69 -28.87
N MET A 8 -6.78 34.50 -27.57
CA MET A 8 -5.67 34.25 -26.65
C MET A 8 -5.45 32.74 -26.59
N THR A 9 -4.45 32.26 -27.30
CA THR A 9 -3.82 30.96 -27.04
C THR A 9 -2.92 31.12 -25.82
N GLY A 10 -3.46 30.84 -24.63
CA GLY A 10 -2.67 30.68 -23.42
C GLY A 10 -1.98 29.32 -23.45
N THR A 11 -0.69 29.30 -23.74
CA THR A 11 0.18 28.16 -23.48
C THR A 11 0.24 27.92 -21.97
N ALA A 12 -0.33 26.80 -21.52
CA ALA A 12 -0.18 26.35 -20.14
C ALA A 12 1.30 26.08 -19.88
N VAL A 13 1.93 26.95 -19.09
CA VAL A 13 3.29 26.76 -18.60
C VAL A 13 3.22 25.71 -17.50
N THR A 14 3.69 24.50 -17.79
CA THR A 14 3.88 23.45 -16.78
C THR A 14 4.84 23.98 -15.72
N PRO A 15 4.45 24.05 -14.43
CA PRO A 15 5.35 24.50 -13.38
C PRO A 15 6.55 23.55 -13.30
N PRO A 16 7.78 24.06 -13.15
CA PRO A 16 8.96 23.23 -13.01
C PRO A 16 8.86 22.42 -11.71
N VAL A 17 9.03 21.10 -11.82
CA VAL A 17 9.16 20.19 -10.68
C VAL A 17 10.25 20.74 -9.74
N PRO A 18 9.95 20.97 -8.44
CA PRO A 18 10.95 21.45 -7.49
C PRO A 18 12.15 20.50 -7.44
N ARG A 19 13.34 21.01 -7.78
CA ARG A 19 14.59 20.28 -7.55
C ARG A 19 14.82 20.20 -6.04
N GLN A 20 14.88 18.99 -5.49
CA GLN A 20 15.25 18.78 -4.09
C GLN A 20 16.57 19.49 -3.77
N ALA A 21 16.56 20.30 -2.71
CA ALA A 21 17.75 20.88 -2.12
C ALA A 21 18.70 19.78 -1.63
N PRO A 22 20.02 20.00 -1.61
CA PRO A 22 20.98 19.03 -1.12
C PRO A 22 20.63 18.60 0.32
N ASP A 23 20.64 17.28 0.56
CA ASP A 23 20.33 16.62 1.84
C ASP A 23 21.16 17.23 3.00
N THR A 24 20.60 18.18 3.74
CA THR A 24 21.09 18.49 5.09
C THR A 24 20.60 17.38 6.02
N GLU A 25 21.41 16.32 6.15
CA GLU A 25 21.07 15.08 6.88
C GLU A 25 20.70 15.29 8.37
N ALA A 26 20.97 16.47 8.94
CA ALA A 26 20.79 16.74 10.36
C ALA A 26 19.33 16.90 10.84
N THR A 27 18.39 17.29 9.97
CA THR A 27 17.04 17.77 10.39
C THR A 27 15.87 16.88 9.94
N GLY A 28 16.12 15.64 9.52
CA GLY A 28 15.06 14.73 9.04
C GLY A 28 14.28 13.99 10.14
N PRO A 29 13.23 13.21 9.79
CA PRO A 29 12.51 12.34 10.72
C PRO A 29 13.40 11.17 11.17
N ILE A 30 13.10 10.53 12.30
CA ILE A 30 13.75 9.26 12.70
C ILE A 30 13.50 8.20 11.62
N LEU A 31 14.52 7.45 11.23
CA LEU A 31 14.41 6.38 10.25
C LEU A 31 14.82 5.04 10.84
N THR A 32 14.26 3.98 10.29
CA THR A 32 14.69 2.63 10.63
C THR A 32 16.15 2.41 10.27
N GLY A 33 16.86 1.79 11.21
CA GLY A 33 18.30 1.66 11.16
C GLY A 33 19.07 2.80 11.80
N ASP A 34 18.44 3.95 12.14
CA ASP A 34 19.06 4.93 13.04
C ASP A 34 19.37 4.28 14.39
N THR A 35 20.15 4.93 15.25
CA THR A 35 20.39 4.44 16.61
C THR A 35 20.01 5.48 17.65
N VAL A 36 19.36 5.05 18.73
CA VAL A 36 19.04 5.87 19.91
C VAL A 36 19.56 5.14 21.13
N GLY A 37 20.40 5.80 21.92
CA GLY A 37 21.04 5.18 23.09
C GLY A 37 21.85 3.93 22.74
N GLY A 38 22.45 3.90 21.55
CA GLY A 38 23.19 2.74 21.02
C GLY A 38 22.33 1.56 20.55
N ARG A 39 20.99 1.63 20.65
CA ARG A 39 20.07 0.62 20.12
C ARG A 39 19.56 1.03 18.76
N ARG A 40 19.47 0.08 17.83
CA ARG A 40 18.94 0.30 16.48
C ARG A 40 17.43 0.58 16.53
N VAL A 41 16.97 1.57 15.78
CA VAL A 41 15.56 1.83 15.51
C VAL A 41 15.01 0.75 14.59
N LEU A 42 13.96 0.07 15.05
CA LEU A 42 13.25 -0.95 14.25
C LEU A 42 12.10 -0.35 13.45
N GLY A 43 11.45 0.69 13.98
CA GLY A 43 10.27 1.26 13.36
C GLY A 43 9.43 2.04 14.36
N PHE A 44 8.12 2.04 14.14
CA PHE A 44 7.13 2.83 14.85
C PHE A 44 5.86 2.03 15.09
N THR A 45 5.14 2.35 16.16
CA THR A 45 3.77 1.90 16.43
C THR A 45 2.94 3.14 16.79
N CYS A 46 1.62 3.02 16.83
CA CYS A 46 0.75 4.09 17.30
C CYS A 46 -0.10 3.60 18.48
N THR A 47 -0.28 4.44 19.51
CA THR A 47 -1.12 4.10 20.67
C THR A 47 -2.54 4.65 20.59
N ALA A 48 -2.84 5.50 19.60
CA ALA A 48 -4.16 6.07 19.43
C ALA A 48 -5.22 4.99 19.15
N GLN A 49 -6.46 5.29 19.52
CA GLN A 49 -7.62 4.46 19.16
C GLN A 49 -8.45 5.08 18.02
N ALA A 50 -8.28 6.38 17.75
CA ALA A 50 -8.90 7.10 16.64
C ALA A 50 -8.10 8.36 16.31
N ALA A 51 -8.05 8.73 15.01
CA ALA A 51 -7.47 9.97 14.48
C ALA A 51 -6.14 10.42 15.13
N PRO A 52 -5.04 9.66 14.94
CA PRO A 52 -3.79 9.90 15.65
C PRO A 52 -3.13 11.25 15.33
N THR A 53 -2.23 11.66 16.21
CA THR A 53 -1.31 12.80 16.06
C THR A 53 0.13 12.30 16.15
N ALA A 54 1.13 13.11 15.77
CA ALA A 54 2.53 12.69 15.89
C ALA A 54 2.92 12.30 17.33
N SER A 55 2.24 12.85 18.34
CA SER A 55 2.47 12.50 19.76
C SER A 55 2.01 11.09 20.14
N ASP A 56 1.13 10.47 19.34
CA ASP A 56 0.67 9.11 19.54
C ASP A 56 1.64 8.06 18.96
N ASP A 57 2.55 8.48 18.07
CA ASP A 57 3.54 7.61 17.47
C ASP A 57 4.65 7.28 18.48
N GLN A 58 4.91 5.98 18.65
CA GLN A 58 5.92 5.46 19.55
C GLN A 58 7.08 4.85 18.79
N LEU A 59 8.29 5.28 19.14
CA LEU A 59 9.53 4.77 18.59
C LEU A 59 9.84 3.36 19.09
N LEU A 60 10.10 2.42 18.19
CA LEU A 60 10.52 1.05 18.49
C LEU A 60 12.03 0.88 18.31
N LEU A 61 12.69 0.31 19.31
CA LEU A 61 14.11 0.00 19.29
C LEU A 61 14.34 -1.51 19.38
N GLN A 62 15.49 -1.99 18.92
CA GLN A 62 15.88 -3.40 18.96
C GLN A 62 15.74 -3.98 20.38
N GLY A 63 15.01 -5.08 20.51
CA GLY A 63 14.56 -5.71 21.75
C GLY A 63 13.10 -5.43 22.10
N ASP A 64 12.49 -4.39 21.55
CA ASP A 64 11.07 -4.05 21.80
C ASP A 64 10.11 -4.98 21.04
N GLU A 65 10.57 -5.73 20.04
CA GLU A 65 9.80 -6.76 19.32
C GLU A 65 9.31 -7.90 20.22
N HIS A 66 9.97 -8.10 21.36
CA HIS A 66 9.59 -9.08 22.37
C HIS A 66 8.70 -8.50 23.48
N ALA A 67 8.41 -7.20 23.45
CA ALA A 67 7.54 -6.58 24.43
C ALA A 67 6.09 -6.96 24.19
N GLY A 68 5.34 -7.28 25.25
CA GLY A 68 3.90 -7.58 25.14
C GLY A 68 3.01 -6.36 24.89
N ARG A 69 3.58 -5.15 24.83
CA ARG A 69 2.86 -3.89 24.58
C ARG A 69 3.77 -2.83 23.97
N PRO A 70 3.23 -1.86 23.20
CA PRO A 70 3.99 -0.72 22.71
C PRO A 70 4.79 0.00 23.81
N PRO A 71 6.09 0.31 23.58
CA PRO A 71 6.85 1.16 24.48
C PRO A 71 6.29 2.60 24.45
N ARG A 72 6.48 3.35 25.53
CA ARG A 72 6.17 4.78 25.59
C ARG A 72 7.43 5.58 25.32
N ARG A 73 7.70 5.90 24.06
CA ARG A 73 8.91 6.58 23.62
C ARG A 73 8.58 7.50 22.45
N SER A 74 8.86 8.80 22.60
CA SER A 74 8.61 9.80 21.56
C SER A 74 9.30 9.44 20.25
N SER A 75 8.59 9.62 19.14
CA SER A 75 9.11 9.53 17.77
C SER A 75 9.76 10.84 17.29
N ASP A 76 9.63 11.94 18.06
CA ASP A 76 10.21 13.24 17.74
C ASP A 76 11.75 13.20 17.89
N PRO A 77 12.53 13.52 16.84
CA PRO A 77 13.98 13.66 16.94
C PRO A 77 14.46 14.58 18.07
N ALA A 78 13.72 15.65 18.38
CA ALA A 78 14.07 16.61 19.42
C ALA A 78 14.07 15.99 20.82
N ASP A 79 13.26 14.95 21.03
CA ASP A 79 13.18 14.20 22.28
C ASP A 79 14.23 13.07 22.39
N GLN A 80 15.07 12.90 21.35
CA GLN A 80 16.06 11.83 21.28
C GLN A 80 17.49 12.41 21.24
N PRO A 81 18.05 12.91 22.36
CA PRO A 81 19.37 13.56 22.39
C PRO A 81 20.54 12.60 22.06
N SER A 82 20.30 11.29 22.09
CA SER A 82 21.28 10.25 21.73
C SER A 82 21.08 9.68 20.32
N LEU A 83 20.24 10.34 19.50
CA LEU A 83 19.96 9.94 18.13
C LEU A 83 21.19 10.10 17.25
N VAL A 84 21.57 9.02 16.57
CA VAL A 84 22.61 8.99 15.54
C VAL A 84 22.00 8.49 14.24
N ARG A 85 22.14 9.31 13.19
CA ARG A 85 21.61 9.04 11.85
C ARG A 85 22.47 8.00 11.13
N THR A 86 22.06 6.75 11.24
CA THR A 86 22.74 5.59 10.64
C THR A 86 21.82 4.78 9.74
N GLY A 87 20.51 5.05 9.80
CA GLY A 87 19.50 4.44 8.95
C GLY A 87 19.69 4.84 7.50
N ARG A 88 19.54 3.87 6.60
CA ARG A 88 19.51 4.15 5.17
C ARG A 88 18.08 4.47 4.78
N ARG A 89 17.88 5.60 4.08
CA ARG A 89 16.58 5.88 3.46
C ARG A 89 16.20 4.73 2.51
N PRO A 90 14.95 4.23 2.52
CA PRO A 90 14.57 3.08 1.69
C PRO A 90 14.86 3.29 0.20
N GLY A 91 14.67 4.50 -0.32
CA GLY A 91 15.00 4.84 -1.71
C GLY A 91 16.50 4.79 -2.05
N ARG A 92 17.40 4.97 -1.07
CA ARG A 92 18.85 4.82 -1.29
C ARG A 92 19.30 3.36 -1.30
N GLN A 93 18.57 2.46 -0.62
CA GLN A 93 18.86 1.03 -0.67
C GLN A 93 18.57 0.45 -2.07
N MET A 94 17.58 1.00 -2.77
CA MET A 94 17.19 0.51 -4.11
C MET A 94 17.93 1.20 -5.26
N ARG A 95 18.40 2.45 -5.08
CA ARG A 95 19.20 3.16 -6.10
C ARG A 95 20.51 2.46 -6.48
N THR A 96 21.02 1.58 -5.63
CA THR A 96 22.23 0.78 -5.93
C THR A 96 21.93 -0.47 -6.76
N ASP A 97 20.66 -0.82 -6.97
CA ASP A 97 20.25 -1.95 -7.79
C ASP A 97 19.43 -1.46 -9.00
N PRO A 98 20.09 -1.12 -10.13
CA PRO A 98 19.43 -0.61 -11.33
C PRO A 98 18.46 -1.62 -11.95
N VAL A 99 18.51 -2.90 -11.56
CA VAL A 99 17.60 -3.94 -12.06
C VAL A 99 16.20 -3.80 -11.47
N ARG A 100 16.05 -3.09 -10.35
CA ARG A 100 14.79 -3.00 -9.59
C ARG A 100 14.08 -1.65 -9.70
N THR A 101 14.63 -0.71 -10.46
CA THR A 101 14.12 0.66 -10.55
C THR A 101 14.10 1.11 -12.01
N HIS A 102 12.94 1.53 -12.48
CA HIS A 102 12.70 1.84 -13.88
C HIS A 102 12.08 3.22 -14.03
N ARG A 103 12.38 3.93 -15.11
CA ARG A 103 11.54 5.06 -15.50
C ARG A 103 10.26 4.51 -16.11
N PRO A 104 9.09 5.09 -15.82
CA PRO A 104 7.84 4.60 -16.39
C PRO A 104 7.87 4.52 -17.92
N ASP A 105 8.43 5.53 -18.59
CA ASP A 105 8.48 5.57 -20.06
C ASP A 105 9.43 4.55 -20.69
N ASP A 106 10.40 4.02 -19.92
CA ASP A 106 11.26 2.92 -20.37
C ASP A 106 10.48 1.59 -20.37
N LEU A 107 9.44 1.47 -19.55
CA LEU A 107 8.55 0.30 -19.49
C LEU A 107 7.44 0.39 -20.55
N ARG A 108 6.82 1.58 -20.69
CA ARG A 108 5.83 1.84 -21.73
C ARG A 108 5.76 3.33 -22.07
N PRO A 109 5.81 3.73 -23.36
CA PRO A 109 5.66 5.13 -23.74
C PRO A 109 4.39 5.78 -23.19
N GLY A 110 4.52 6.96 -22.58
CA GLY A 110 3.40 7.74 -22.02
C GLY A 110 2.96 7.30 -20.62
N LEU A 111 3.59 6.28 -20.04
CA LEU A 111 3.23 5.81 -18.70
C LEU A 111 3.54 6.85 -17.61
N ALA A 112 4.58 7.68 -17.79
CA ALA A 112 4.86 8.76 -16.85
C ALA A 112 3.73 9.79 -16.81
N ASP A 113 3.11 10.08 -17.95
CA ASP A 113 1.96 10.97 -18.03
C ASP A 113 0.73 10.33 -17.38
N HIS A 114 0.50 9.02 -17.56
CA HIS A 114 -0.59 8.31 -16.87
C HIS A 114 -0.47 8.37 -15.34
N PHE A 115 0.74 8.19 -14.78
CA PHE A 115 0.95 8.34 -13.35
C PHE A 115 0.74 9.79 -12.89
N ARG A 116 1.17 10.77 -13.68
CA ARG A 116 0.91 12.19 -13.39
C ARG A 116 -0.58 12.50 -13.40
N ASP A 117 -1.30 12.02 -14.41
CA ASP A 117 -2.74 12.20 -14.54
C ASP A 117 -3.50 11.47 -13.43
N LEU A 118 -3.01 10.34 -12.94
CA LEU A 118 -3.59 9.70 -11.76
C LEU A 118 -3.45 10.59 -10.52
N ILE A 119 -2.31 11.25 -10.30
CA ILE A 119 -2.06 12.02 -9.07
C ILE A 119 -2.68 13.42 -9.13
N HIS A 120 -2.63 14.07 -10.30
CA HIS A 120 -3.04 15.46 -10.50
C HIS A 120 -4.37 15.61 -11.26
N GLY A 121 -4.92 14.51 -11.77
CA GLY A 121 -6.12 14.53 -12.59
C GLY A 121 -7.41 14.67 -11.78
N PRO A 122 -8.54 14.85 -12.47
CA PRO A 122 -9.82 15.15 -11.85
C PRO A 122 -10.44 13.96 -11.09
N CYS A 123 -9.93 12.74 -11.32
CA CYS A 123 -10.45 11.52 -10.71
C CYS A 123 -9.82 11.19 -9.35
N THR A 124 -8.91 12.02 -8.85
CA THR A 124 -8.20 11.82 -7.59
C THR A 124 -8.44 13.02 -6.68
N PRO A 125 -8.57 12.84 -5.36
CA PRO A 125 -8.79 13.96 -4.46
C PRO A 125 -7.70 15.03 -4.63
N HIS A 126 -8.11 16.29 -4.82
CA HIS A 126 -7.21 17.39 -5.19
C HIS A 126 -6.05 17.62 -4.20
N PHE A 127 -6.25 17.26 -2.93
CA PHE A 127 -5.22 17.35 -1.89
C PHE A 127 -4.09 16.31 -2.03
N THR A 128 -4.25 15.27 -2.85
CA THR A 128 -3.31 14.13 -2.92
C THR A 128 -1.89 14.55 -3.26
N ALA A 129 -1.73 15.36 -4.31
CA ALA A 129 -0.42 15.86 -4.73
C ALA A 129 0.23 16.71 -3.62
N ALA A 130 -0.54 17.64 -3.04
CA ALA A 130 -0.08 18.50 -1.96
C ALA A 130 0.33 17.68 -0.71
N LEU A 131 -0.41 16.62 -0.39
CA LEU A 131 -0.09 15.70 0.71
C LEU A 131 1.25 14.99 0.48
N ILE A 132 1.46 14.44 -0.72
CA ILE A 132 2.72 13.80 -1.10
C ILE A 132 3.89 14.80 -0.98
N GLU A 133 3.70 16.04 -1.46
CA GLU A 133 4.71 17.09 -1.40
C GLU A 133 5.03 17.52 0.04
N HIS A 134 4.03 17.65 0.93
CA HIS A 134 4.24 18.01 2.34
C HIS A 134 4.94 16.89 3.12
N LEU A 135 4.60 15.63 2.86
CA LEU A 135 5.33 14.49 3.42
C LEU A 135 6.79 14.49 2.96
N ALA A 136 7.04 14.76 1.67
CA ALA A 136 8.39 14.86 1.12
C ALA A 136 9.18 16.02 1.71
N ALA A 137 8.55 17.19 1.88
CA ALA A 137 9.17 18.36 2.53
C ALA A 137 9.53 18.09 4.00
N SER A 138 8.76 17.23 4.67
CA SER A 138 9.03 16.76 6.04
C SER A 138 10.06 15.62 6.10
N GLY A 139 10.68 15.27 4.96
CA GLY A 139 11.73 14.25 4.88
C GLY A 139 11.22 12.81 4.81
N HIS A 140 9.90 12.59 4.71
CA HIS A 140 9.33 11.27 4.49
C HIS A 140 9.32 10.90 3.00
N HIS A 141 9.41 9.61 2.72
CA HIS A 141 9.19 9.08 1.39
C HIS A 141 7.82 8.40 1.31
N THR A 142 7.18 8.56 0.15
CA THR A 142 5.85 8.03 -0.13
C THR A 142 5.86 7.40 -1.51
N TRP A 143 5.15 6.28 -1.66
CA TRP A 143 4.97 5.55 -2.90
C TRP A 143 3.49 5.27 -3.12
N LEU A 144 3.03 5.34 -4.36
CA LEU A 144 1.81 4.63 -4.74
C LEU A 144 2.11 3.13 -4.66
N SER A 145 1.15 2.35 -4.18
CA SER A 145 1.34 0.92 -3.98
C SER A 145 0.08 0.13 -4.37
N GLY A 146 0.21 -1.20 -4.41
CA GLY A 146 -0.96 -2.06 -4.59
C GLY A 146 -1.58 -1.94 -5.97
N GLY A 147 -2.87 -1.58 -6.02
CA GLY A 147 -3.65 -1.65 -7.25
C GLY A 147 -3.27 -0.65 -8.33
N ALA A 148 -2.96 0.58 -7.95
CA ALA A 148 -2.73 1.66 -8.89
C ALA A 148 -1.49 1.43 -9.79
N PRO A 149 -0.29 1.13 -9.27
CA PRO A 149 0.86 0.83 -10.12
C PRO A 149 0.62 -0.37 -11.05
N ARG A 150 0.05 -1.46 -10.50
CA ARG A 150 -0.27 -2.69 -11.25
C ARG A 150 -1.20 -2.42 -12.44
N ASP A 151 -2.30 -1.70 -12.20
CA ASP A 151 -3.33 -1.48 -13.21
C ASP A 151 -2.81 -0.54 -14.31
N LEU A 152 -2.11 0.55 -13.96
CA LEU A 152 -1.49 1.44 -14.93
C LEU A 152 -0.42 0.74 -15.77
N LEU A 153 0.47 -0.05 -15.15
CA LEU A 153 1.48 -0.85 -15.85
C LEU A 153 0.83 -1.88 -16.79
N SER A 154 -0.34 -2.41 -16.42
CA SER A 154 -1.13 -3.35 -17.23
C SER A 154 -1.89 -2.71 -18.40
N GLY A 155 -1.91 -1.39 -18.51
CA GLY A 155 -2.57 -0.68 -19.62
C GLY A 155 -3.82 0.10 -19.25
N ALA A 156 -4.25 0.06 -17.98
CA ALA A 156 -5.41 0.82 -17.55
C ALA A 156 -5.19 2.33 -17.73
N ALA A 157 -6.28 3.03 -18.02
CA ALA A 157 -6.33 4.48 -17.97
C ALA A 157 -6.44 4.97 -16.51
N PRO A 158 -6.00 6.20 -16.19
CA PRO A 158 -6.05 6.73 -14.81
C PRO A 158 -7.45 6.78 -14.19
N ASP A 159 -8.50 6.94 -14.99
CA ASP A 159 -9.90 6.93 -14.57
C ASP A 159 -10.44 5.53 -14.26
N GLU A 160 -9.76 4.47 -14.73
CA GLU A 160 -10.09 3.06 -14.42
C GLU A 160 -9.45 2.56 -13.11
N VAL A 161 -8.54 3.33 -12.51
CA VAL A 161 -7.89 2.99 -11.23
C VAL A 161 -8.85 3.29 -10.07
N ASN A 162 -9.39 2.25 -9.43
CA ASN A 162 -10.44 2.43 -8.41
C ASN A 162 -9.93 2.94 -7.05
N ASP A 163 -8.79 2.43 -6.59
CA ASP A 163 -8.29 2.66 -5.23
C ASP A 163 -6.90 3.29 -5.28
N LEU A 164 -6.65 4.28 -4.42
CA LEU A 164 -5.37 4.93 -4.28
C LEU A 164 -4.72 4.57 -2.95
N ASP A 165 -3.85 3.56 -2.99
CA ASP A 165 -3.07 3.13 -1.83
C ASP A 165 -1.70 3.79 -1.82
N LEU A 166 -1.36 4.39 -0.69
CA LEU A 166 -0.05 4.94 -0.39
C LEU A 166 0.66 4.08 0.65
N THR A 167 1.97 3.93 0.48
CA THR A 167 2.86 3.49 1.55
C THR A 167 4.02 4.45 1.72
N GLY A 168 4.63 4.48 2.91
CA GLY A 168 5.72 5.41 3.15
C GLY A 168 6.44 5.25 4.47
N THR A 169 7.33 6.19 4.73
CA THR A 169 8.15 6.21 5.94
C THR A 169 7.57 7.05 7.06
N ALA A 170 6.40 7.68 6.86
CA ALA A 170 5.74 8.44 7.91
C ALA A 170 5.02 7.47 8.86
N PRO A 171 5.20 7.62 10.18
CA PRO A 171 4.33 6.97 11.16
C PRO A 171 2.88 7.45 11.01
N ALA A 172 1.93 6.68 11.56
CA ALA A 172 0.50 6.93 11.37
C ALA A 172 0.06 8.31 11.88
N GLY A 173 0.53 8.72 13.06
CA GLY A 173 0.24 10.02 13.65
C GLY A 173 0.82 11.18 12.85
N ALA A 174 2.08 11.11 12.45
CA ALA A 174 2.73 12.09 11.58
C ALA A 174 2.02 12.24 10.23
N PHE A 175 1.60 11.12 9.62
CA PHE A 175 0.80 11.13 8.39
C PHE A 175 -0.56 11.81 8.58
N THR A 176 -1.32 11.42 9.61
CA THR A 176 -2.64 11.99 9.89
C THR A 176 -2.57 13.48 10.22
N GLU A 177 -1.53 13.90 10.95
CA GLU A 177 -1.31 15.31 11.25
C GLU A 177 -0.95 16.13 10.01
N THR A 178 -0.06 15.61 9.15
CA THR A 178 0.27 16.26 7.87
C THR A 178 -0.96 16.33 6.96
N THR A 179 -1.75 15.26 6.93
CA THR A 179 -3.02 15.22 6.17
C THR A 179 -3.96 16.32 6.65
N ARG A 180 -4.17 16.46 7.96
CA ARG A 180 -5.00 17.52 8.53
C ARG A 180 -4.51 18.92 8.11
N GLN A 181 -3.21 19.17 8.23
CA GLN A 181 -2.61 20.45 7.83
C GLN A 181 -2.86 20.76 6.34
N VAL A 182 -2.71 19.77 5.47
CA VAL A 182 -2.94 19.93 4.02
C VAL A 182 -4.41 20.18 3.72
N LEU A 183 -5.32 19.43 4.33
CA LEU A 183 -6.77 19.62 4.15
C LEU A 183 -7.22 20.99 4.65
N ASP A 184 -6.69 21.45 5.78
CA ASP A 184 -6.95 22.79 6.34
C ASP A 184 -6.44 23.90 5.42
N LEU A 185 -5.24 23.73 4.84
CA LEU A 185 -4.63 24.69 3.90
C LEU A 185 -5.34 24.74 2.54
N ASP A 186 -5.83 23.60 2.04
CA ASP A 186 -6.59 23.52 0.80
C ASP A 186 -7.95 24.26 0.93
N GLY A 187 -8.54 24.26 2.12
CA GLY A 187 -9.78 24.98 2.45
C GLY A 187 -11.03 24.36 1.82
N THR A 188 -10.95 23.83 0.61
CA THR A 188 -12.05 23.12 -0.07
C THR A 188 -12.18 21.66 0.36
N SER A 189 -11.08 21.08 0.81
CA SER A 189 -11.01 19.69 1.24
C SER A 189 -11.06 19.51 2.76
N ALA A 190 -11.20 20.59 3.54
CA ALA A 190 -11.21 20.54 5.01
C ALA A 190 -12.27 19.60 5.60
N GLU A 191 -13.36 19.33 4.87
CA GLU A 191 -14.45 18.45 5.30
C GLU A 191 -14.18 16.95 5.09
N HIS A 192 -13.07 16.57 4.45
CA HIS A 192 -12.77 15.15 4.16
C HIS A 192 -12.59 14.35 5.46
N PRO A 193 -13.47 13.36 5.75
CA PRO A 193 -13.35 12.58 6.98
C PRO A 193 -12.10 11.70 6.97
N GLN A 194 -11.42 11.63 8.11
CA GLN A 194 -10.28 10.73 8.30
C GLN A 194 -10.69 9.56 9.19
N ARG A 195 -10.30 8.34 8.82
CA ARG A 195 -10.42 7.13 9.64
C ARG A 195 -9.04 6.57 9.96
N PHE A 196 -8.94 5.88 11.09
CA PHE A 196 -7.73 5.21 11.51
C PHE A 196 -8.09 3.82 12.05
N SER A 197 -7.36 2.81 11.58
CA SER A 197 -7.47 1.43 12.07
C SER A 197 -6.28 1.14 12.98
N PRO A 198 -6.45 1.02 14.30
CA PRO A 198 -5.34 0.74 15.22
C PRO A 198 -4.71 -0.63 14.98
N ASP A 199 -5.48 -1.62 14.52
CA ASP A 199 -5.00 -3.00 14.32
C ASP A 199 -4.12 -3.17 13.07
N THR A 200 -4.26 -2.27 12.10
CA THR A 200 -3.52 -2.32 10.83
C THR A 200 -2.63 -1.08 10.60
N LEU A 201 -2.78 -0.06 11.46
CA LEU A 201 -2.17 1.26 11.32
C LEU A 201 -2.48 1.94 9.99
N VAL A 202 -3.61 1.60 9.38
CA VAL A 202 -4.09 2.21 8.14
C VAL A 202 -4.79 3.52 8.47
N CYS A 203 -4.36 4.59 7.81
CA CYS A 203 -5.00 5.90 7.82
C CYS A 203 -5.76 6.08 6.51
N THR A 204 -7.05 6.36 6.57
CA THR A 204 -7.90 6.54 5.39
C THR A 204 -8.41 7.98 5.35
N VAL A 205 -8.33 8.61 4.18
CA VAL A 205 -9.00 9.88 3.88
C VAL A 205 -10.16 9.60 2.92
N LEU A 206 -11.36 9.98 3.32
CA LEU A 206 -12.60 9.71 2.58
C LEU A 206 -13.05 10.95 1.83
N ASP A 207 -13.59 10.75 0.63
CA ASP A 207 -14.34 11.77 -0.10
C ASP A 207 -15.68 12.07 0.64
N PRO A 208 -15.95 13.32 1.07
CA PRO A 208 -17.17 13.69 1.78
C PRO A 208 -18.43 13.63 0.90
N VAL A 209 -18.29 13.76 -0.43
CA VAL A 209 -19.42 13.81 -1.38
C VAL A 209 -19.98 12.42 -1.67
N ALA A 210 -19.22 11.36 -1.40
CA ALA A 210 -19.60 10.02 -1.83
C ALA A 210 -19.87 9.08 -0.66
N ARG A 211 -21.15 9.03 -0.26
CA ARG A 211 -21.68 7.92 0.54
C ARG A 211 -21.81 6.61 -0.26
N THR A 212 -21.43 6.56 -1.54
CA THR A 212 -21.53 5.34 -2.36
C THR A 212 -20.37 5.06 -3.35
N ASP A 213 -19.62 6.04 -3.89
CA ASP A 213 -18.71 5.78 -5.04
C ASP A 213 -17.42 6.64 -5.11
N GLY A 214 -17.02 7.31 -4.03
CA GLY A 214 -15.86 8.21 -4.02
C GLY A 214 -14.59 7.44 -3.68
N ARG A 215 -13.49 7.77 -4.36
CA ARG A 215 -12.20 7.12 -4.11
C ARG A 215 -11.70 7.49 -2.71
N SER A 216 -11.36 6.50 -1.91
CA SER A 216 -10.60 6.69 -0.68
C SER A 216 -9.11 6.74 -0.98
N LEU A 217 -8.38 7.51 -0.19
CA LEU A 217 -6.93 7.44 -0.12
C LEU A 217 -6.57 6.69 1.15
N ASP A 218 -5.97 5.52 0.99
CA ASP A 218 -5.46 4.73 2.11
C ASP A 218 -3.95 4.90 2.23
N TYR A 219 -3.47 5.00 3.47
CA TYR A 219 -2.05 5.09 3.78
C TYR A 219 -1.68 4.10 4.86
N ARG A 220 -0.56 3.40 4.66
CA ARG A 220 0.11 2.61 5.71
C ARG A 220 1.61 2.81 5.64
N GLY A 221 2.25 3.06 6.78
CA GLY A 221 3.72 3.02 6.84
C GLY A 221 4.25 1.64 6.41
N LEU A 222 5.50 1.56 5.94
CA LEU A 222 6.12 0.30 5.49
C LEU A 222 5.99 -0.79 6.56
N GLY A 223 5.31 -1.91 6.28
CA GLY A 223 4.86 -2.87 7.29
C GLY A 223 5.98 -3.55 8.07
N LEU A 224 5.89 -3.60 9.40
CA LEU A 224 6.86 -4.30 10.24
C LEU A 224 6.20 -5.49 10.94
N ASP A 225 6.67 -6.70 10.61
CA ASP A 225 6.26 -7.95 11.24
C ASP A 225 7.18 -8.33 12.41
N GLY A 226 6.75 -9.33 13.19
CA GLY A 226 7.54 -9.92 14.28
C GLY A 226 7.31 -9.27 15.65
N THR A 227 6.45 -8.26 15.73
CA THR A 227 6.01 -7.62 16.98
C THR A 227 4.66 -8.22 17.45
N SER A 228 4.38 -8.15 18.76
CA SER A 228 3.08 -8.60 19.30
C SER A 228 1.97 -7.55 19.19
N PHE A 229 2.23 -6.44 18.51
CA PHE A 229 1.36 -5.30 18.28
C PHE A 229 1.65 -4.72 16.89
N PRO A 230 0.70 -4.02 16.26
CA PRO A 230 0.90 -3.46 14.92
C PRO A 230 2.08 -2.49 14.87
N ALA A 231 2.93 -2.61 13.85
CA ALA A 231 4.08 -1.74 13.69
C ALA A 231 4.39 -1.46 12.20
N THR A 232 5.11 -0.37 11.95
CA THR A 232 5.59 0.06 10.64
C THR A 232 7.04 0.57 10.73
N GLY A 233 7.64 0.92 9.59
CA GLY A 233 9.00 1.41 9.49
C GLY A 233 9.99 0.32 9.10
N THR A 234 9.74 -0.48 8.07
CA THR A 234 10.76 -1.40 7.52
C THR A 234 11.41 -0.84 6.24
N ASP A 235 12.05 -1.69 5.44
CA ASP A 235 12.46 -1.39 4.06
C ASP A 235 11.44 -1.87 3.00
N LEU A 236 11.59 -1.42 1.76
CA LEU A 236 10.63 -1.74 0.68
C LEU A 236 10.54 -3.25 0.39
N LEU A 237 11.64 -3.99 0.55
CA LEU A 237 11.64 -5.44 0.30
C LEU A 237 10.82 -6.16 1.37
N GLN A 238 11.03 -5.82 2.63
CA GLN A 238 10.28 -6.40 3.74
C GLN A 238 8.79 -6.04 3.70
N ASP A 239 8.42 -4.80 3.33
CA ASP A 239 7.02 -4.44 3.09
C ASP A 239 6.41 -5.30 1.97
N SER A 240 7.13 -5.46 0.85
CA SER A 240 6.67 -6.27 -0.28
C SER A 240 6.47 -7.74 0.06
N LEU A 241 7.29 -8.32 0.94
CA LEU A 241 7.13 -9.72 1.39
C LEU A 241 5.90 -9.95 2.28
N GLN A 242 5.28 -8.89 2.80
CA GLN A 242 4.06 -8.97 3.60
C GLN A 242 2.79 -8.81 2.75
N ARG A 243 2.92 -8.39 1.50
CA ARG A 243 1.81 -8.26 0.56
C ARG A 243 1.34 -9.63 0.08
N ASP A 244 0.20 -9.67 -0.57
CA ASP A 244 -0.45 -10.91 -0.98
C ASP A 244 0.20 -11.53 -2.23
N LEU A 245 0.31 -10.76 -3.32
CA LEU A 245 0.74 -11.22 -4.64
C LEU A 245 1.90 -10.36 -5.17
N THR A 246 2.80 -10.94 -5.98
CA THR A 246 3.97 -10.24 -6.58
C THR A 246 3.56 -8.95 -7.29
N VAL A 247 2.54 -9.01 -8.15
CA VAL A 247 2.00 -7.86 -8.88
C VAL A 247 1.52 -6.70 -8.01
N ASN A 248 1.16 -6.96 -6.73
CA ASN A 248 0.74 -5.92 -5.78
C ASN A 248 1.91 -5.30 -5.00
N THR A 249 3.13 -5.78 -5.25
CA THR A 249 4.38 -5.27 -4.65
C THR A 249 5.05 -4.18 -5.47
N LEU A 250 4.54 -3.91 -6.67
CA LEU A 250 5.00 -2.81 -7.52
C LEU A 250 4.67 -1.48 -6.85
N LEU A 251 5.66 -0.59 -6.84
CA LEU A 251 5.57 0.73 -6.24
C LEU A 251 5.87 1.80 -7.28
N TYR A 252 5.26 2.97 -7.13
CA TYR A 252 5.63 4.15 -7.91
C TYR A 252 6.03 5.30 -6.98
N ASP A 253 7.22 5.85 -7.18
CA ASP A 253 7.75 7.03 -6.47
C ASP A 253 7.38 8.30 -7.26
N PRO A 254 6.37 9.07 -6.83
CA PRO A 254 5.91 10.26 -7.54
C PRO A 254 6.92 11.41 -7.49
N MET A 255 7.77 11.47 -6.46
CA MET A 255 8.76 12.54 -6.32
C MET A 255 9.95 12.35 -7.26
N ARG A 256 10.23 11.10 -7.63
CA ARG A 256 11.38 10.76 -8.50
C ARG A 256 10.97 10.29 -9.89
N ASN A 257 9.67 10.08 -10.12
CA ASN A 257 9.11 9.49 -11.33
C ASN A 257 9.76 8.13 -11.64
N LEU A 258 9.68 7.20 -10.69
CA LEU A 258 10.29 5.87 -10.79
C LEU A 258 9.28 4.78 -10.43
N VAL A 259 9.24 3.72 -11.24
CA VAL A 259 8.64 2.44 -10.87
C VAL A 259 9.68 1.62 -10.13
N VAL A 260 9.31 1.05 -9.01
CA VAL A 260 10.17 0.23 -8.16
C VAL A 260 9.57 -1.17 -8.07
N ASP A 261 10.40 -2.18 -8.33
CA ASP A 261 10.10 -3.60 -8.14
C ASP A 261 10.99 -4.14 -7.01
N PRO A 262 10.53 -4.08 -5.74
CA PRO A 262 11.34 -4.51 -4.61
C PRO A 262 11.73 -5.98 -4.68
N LEU A 263 10.88 -6.85 -5.25
CA LEU A 263 11.13 -8.27 -5.37
C LEU A 263 12.03 -8.61 -6.57
N GLY A 264 12.00 -7.77 -7.61
CA GLY A 264 12.75 -7.96 -8.85
C GLY A 264 12.12 -8.99 -9.79
N THR A 265 10.90 -9.44 -9.50
CA THR A 265 10.16 -10.42 -10.32
C THR A 265 8.72 -9.97 -10.61
N ALA A 266 8.26 -8.89 -9.98
CA ALA A 266 6.87 -8.47 -10.07
C ALA A 266 6.55 -7.87 -11.44
N LEU A 267 7.52 -7.20 -12.08
CA LEU A 267 7.37 -6.74 -13.46
C LEU A 267 7.27 -7.92 -14.42
N ASP A 268 8.14 -8.92 -14.29
CA ASP A 268 8.10 -10.13 -15.13
C ASP A 268 6.78 -10.89 -14.94
N ASP A 269 6.28 -11.01 -13.70
CA ASP A 269 4.98 -11.63 -13.44
C ASP A 269 3.79 -10.82 -13.97
N LEU A 270 3.95 -9.50 -14.12
CA LEU A 270 2.91 -8.64 -14.70
C LEU A 270 2.94 -8.66 -16.24
N THR A 271 4.13 -8.80 -16.83
CA THR A 271 4.36 -8.75 -18.28
C THR A 271 5.21 -9.96 -18.72
N ASP A 272 4.72 -11.18 -18.46
CA ASP A 272 5.45 -12.40 -18.81
C ASP A 272 5.72 -12.47 -20.32
N ALA A 273 6.78 -13.18 -20.70
CA ALA A 273 7.23 -13.31 -22.09
C ALA A 273 6.16 -13.91 -23.02
N ASP A 274 5.27 -14.73 -22.47
CA ASP A 274 4.13 -15.32 -23.18
C ASP A 274 2.87 -14.42 -23.18
N GLY A 275 2.97 -13.20 -22.64
CA GLY A 275 1.88 -12.22 -22.53
C GLY A 275 0.88 -12.52 -21.42
N LYS A 276 1.15 -13.48 -20.54
CA LYS A 276 0.25 -13.89 -19.45
C LYS A 276 0.65 -13.27 -18.12
N ARG A 277 -0.30 -12.70 -17.40
CA ARG A 277 -0.08 -12.26 -16.01
C ARG A 277 0.03 -13.48 -15.11
N ARG A 278 0.87 -13.44 -14.08
CA ARG A 278 1.09 -14.56 -13.16
C ARG A 278 0.56 -14.22 -11.77
N LEU A 279 -0.27 -15.09 -11.20
CA LEU A 279 -0.72 -14.96 -9.80
C LEU A 279 0.24 -15.70 -8.89
N VAL A 280 1.25 -14.99 -8.38
CA VAL A 280 2.28 -15.55 -7.51
C VAL A 280 2.10 -15.01 -6.08
N PRO A 281 1.67 -15.84 -5.11
CA PRO A 281 1.67 -15.46 -3.71
C PRO A 281 3.08 -15.18 -3.19
N VAL A 282 3.26 -14.05 -2.49
CA VAL A 282 4.56 -13.66 -1.89
C VAL A 282 4.55 -13.71 -0.38
N ASN A 283 3.37 -13.64 0.22
CA ASN A 283 3.23 -13.65 1.67
C ASN A 283 3.81 -14.95 2.26
N THR A 284 4.78 -14.81 3.16
CA THR A 284 5.43 -15.95 3.83
C THR A 284 4.85 -16.28 5.20
N SER A 285 3.80 -15.56 5.62
CA SER A 285 3.20 -15.72 6.94
C SER A 285 2.69 -17.14 7.18
N THR A 286 2.92 -17.64 8.39
CA THR A 286 2.33 -18.89 8.89
C THR A 286 0.97 -18.67 9.54
N ASP A 287 0.51 -17.42 9.65
CA ASP A 287 -0.76 -17.07 10.25
C ASP A 287 -1.92 -17.63 9.39
N PRO A 288 -2.84 -18.42 9.97
CA PRO A 288 -3.94 -19.04 9.24
C PRO A 288 -4.92 -18.02 8.64
N LEU A 289 -5.16 -16.89 9.31
CA LEU A 289 -6.04 -15.84 8.80
C LEU A 289 -5.39 -15.16 7.60
N VAL A 290 -4.11 -14.80 7.69
CA VAL A 290 -3.38 -14.16 6.58
C VAL A 290 -3.38 -15.08 5.34
N ARG A 291 -3.11 -16.38 5.51
CA ARG A 291 -3.16 -17.36 4.40
C ARG A 291 -4.55 -17.46 3.78
N ALA A 292 -5.59 -17.50 4.61
CA ALA A 292 -6.96 -17.51 4.10
C ALA A 292 -7.26 -16.24 3.29
N GLU A 293 -6.88 -15.06 3.79
CA GLU A 293 -7.07 -13.80 3.06
C GLU A 293 -6.33 -13.76 1.72
N VAL A 294 -5.08 -14.23 1.67
CA VAL A 294 -4.31 -14.33 0.42
C VAL A 294 -5.01 -15.26 -0.58
N LEU A 295 -5.54 -16.40 -0.11
CA LEU A 295 -6.30 -17.31 -0.97
C LEU A 295 -7.58 -16.64 -1.52
N LEU A 296 -8.35 -15.94 -0.68
CA LEU A 296 -9.56 -15.25 -1.12
C LEU A 296 -9.26 -14.11 -2.11
N ARG A 297 -8.20 -13.33 -1.88
CA ARG A 297 -7.74 -12.31 -2.84
C ARG A 297 -7.23 -12.95 -4.14
N GLY A 298 -6.57 -14.10 -4.06
CA GLY A 298 -6.19 -14.91 -5.24
C GLY A 298 -7.40 -15.28 -6.09
N VAL A 299 -8.50 -15.72 -5.47
CA VAL A 299 -9.78 -15.97 -6.16
C VAL A 299 -10.31 -14.69 -6.81
N LYS A 300 -10.32 -13.55 -6.10
CA LYS A 300 -10.73 -12.26 -6.66
C LYS A 300 -9.98 -11.93 -7.95
N PHE A 301 -8.65 -12.01 -7.94
CA PHE A 301 -7.85 -11.70 -9.13
C PHE A 301 -8.09 -12.71 -10.25
N ARG A 302 -8.25 -14.00 -9.93
CA ARG A 302 -8.54 -15.03 -10.92
C ARG A 302 -9.89 -14.83 -11.63
N LEU A 303 -10.87 -14.27 -10.93
CA LEU A 303 -12.17 -13.91 -11.50
C LEU A 303 -12.15 -12.58 -12.24
N ARG A 304 -11.34 -11.62 -11.77
CA ARG A 304 -11.22 -10.28 -12.38
C ARG A 304 -10.46 -10.32 -13.71
N TRP A 305 -9.44 -11.15 -13.82
CA TRP A 305 -8.64 -11.27 -15.03
C TRP A 305 -9.16 -12.38 -15.94
N ASP A 306 -9.30 -12.10 -17.23
CA ASP A 306 -9.74 -13.07 -18.24
C ASP A 306 -8.79 -14.29 -18.26
N GLU A 307 -9.35 -15.49 -18.32
CA GLU A 307 -8.60 -16.75 -18.22
C GLU A 307 -7.55 -16.90 -19.32
N ARG A 308 -7.71 -16.18 -20.44
CA ARG A 308 -6.82 -16.28 -21.59
C ARG A 308 -5.44 -15.68 -21.35
N ASP A 309 -5.36 -14.67 -20.48
CA ASP A 309 -4.16 -13.86 -20.25
C ASP A 309 -3.57 -14.06 -18.85
N LEU A 310 -3.81 -15.25 -18.26
CA LEU A 310 -3.49 -15.51 -16.86
C LEU A 310 -2.87 -16.90 -16.64
N ASP A 311 -1.70 -16.93 -16.01
CA ASP A 311 -1.11 -18.10 -15.39
C ASP A 311 -1.40 -18.09 -13.88
N ASP A 312 -2.33 -18.94 -13.47
CA ASP A 312 -2.68 -19.19 -12.06
C ASP A 312 -2.02 -20.45 -11.49
N GLY A 313 -1.08 -21.07 -12.22
CA GLY A 313 -0.34 -22.25 -11.80
C GLY A 313 0.38 -22.04 -10.46
N PRO A 314 1.13 -20.93 -10.25
CA PRO A 314 1.77 -20.65 -8.97
C PRO A 314 0.78 -20.52 -7.81
N LEU A 315 -0.35 -19.83 -8.00
CA LEU A 315 -1.41 -19.73 -6.99
C LEU A 315 -2.02 -21.10 -6.66
N CYS A 316 -2.30 -21.94 -7.66
CA CYS A 316 -2.83 -23.29 -7.46
C CYS A 316 -1.84 -24.16 -6.68
N ALA A 317 -0.55 -24.15 -7.05
CA ALA A 317 0.48 -24.91 -6.35
C ALA A 317 0.62 -24.46 -4.89
N TRP A 318 0.59 -23.15 -4.64
CA TRP A 318 0.61 -22.59 -3.29
C TRP A 318 -0.63 -22.99 -2.47
N ALA A 319 -1.82 -22.90 -3.05
CA ALA A 319 -3.08 -23.26 -2.39
C ALA A 319 -3.14 -24.75 -2.02
N LEU A 320 -2.65 -25.64 -2.90
CA LEU A 320 -2.56 -27.07 -2.65
C LEU A 320 -1.53 -27.45 -1.58
N ALA A 321 -0.55 -26.57 -1.32
CA ALA A 321 0.43 -26.75 -0.26
C ALA A 321 -0.02 -26.19 1.11
N LEU A 322 -1.23 -25.61 1.20
CA LEU A 322 -1.77 -25.14 2.47
C LEU A 322 -1.99 -26.31 3.45
N PRO A 323 -1.79 -26.09 4.76
CA PRO A 323 -2.00 -27.14 5.75
C PRO A 323 -3.45 -27.64 5.76
N ASP A 324 -3.64 -28.96 5.85
CA ASP A 324 -4.98 -29.56 5.94
C ASP A 324 -5.75 -29.10 7.20
N ASP A 325 -5.03 -28.71 8.26
CA ASP A 325 -5.59 -28.20 9.52
C ASP A 325 -5.82 -26.68 9.52
N LEU A 326 -5.75 -26.01 8.36
CA LEU A 326 -5.94 -24.56 8.25
C LEU A 326 -7.30 -24.12 8.82
N LEU A 327 -8.36 -24.87 8.53
CA LEU A 327 -9.71 -24.52 8.97
C LEU A 327 -9.88 -24.70 10.47
N ASP A 328 -9.35 -25.77 11.06
CA ASP A 328 -9.34 -25.98 12.51
C ASP A 328 -8.58 -24.87 13.24
N ARG A 329 -7.52 -24.33 12.62
CA ARG A 329 -6.79 -23.17 13.14
C ARG A 329 -7.62 -21.90 13.10
N LEU A 330 -8.44 -21.69 12.06
CA LEU A 330 -9.36 -20.56 11.96
C LEU A 330 -10.52 -20.69 12.95
N ASP A 331 -11.11 -21.88 13.08
CA ASP A 331 -12.20 -22.14 14.04
C ASP A 331 -11.75 -21.86 15.49
N ARG A 332 -10.51 -22.19 15.85
CA ARG A 332 -9.93 -21.85 17.17
C ARG A 332 -9.82 -20.35 17.43
N ARG A 333 -9.86 -19.49 16.41
CA ARG A 333 -9.88 -18.03 16.55
C ARG A 333 -11.30 -17.47 16.71
N GLY A 334 -12.33 -18.31 16.63
CA GLY A 334 -13.71 -17.95 16.88
C GLY A 334 -14.43 -17.30 15.68
N GLU A 335 -15.72 -17.06 15.88
CA GLU A 335 -16.64 -16.64 14.81
C GLU A 335 -16.33 -15.26 14.23
N GLU A 336 -15.73 -14.34 14.99
CA GLU A 336 -15.33 -13.02 14.47
C GLU A 336 -14.36 -13.13 13.28
N THR A 337 -13.44 -14.10 13.35
CA THR A 337 -12.51 -14.40 12.24
C THR A 337 -13.28 -14.81 10.98
N TRP A 338 -14.34 -15.61 11.14
CA TRP A 338 -15.18 -16.05 10.03
C TRP A 338 -16.06 -14.94 9.46
N HIS A 339 -16.60 -14.04 10.31
CA HIS A 339 -17.33 -12.86 9.83
C HIS A 339 -16.42 -11.95 9.01
N ARG A 340 -15.18 -11.74 9.44
CA ARG A 340 -14.16 -10.99 8.67
C ARG A 340 -13.90 -11.64 7.32
N LEU A 341 -13.67 -12.96 7.29
CA LEU A 341 -13.43 -13.70 6.05
C LEU A 341 -14.65 -13.71 5.12
N ALA A 342 -15.86 -13.79 5.66
CA ALA A 342 -17.10 -13.69 4.89
C ALA A 342 -17.29 -12.29 4.28
N GLY A 343 -16.95 -11.24 5.03
CA GLY A 343 -16.93 -9.86 4.52
C GLY A 343 -15.93 -9.69 3.37
N LEU A 344 -14.71 -10.21 3.53
CA LEU A 344 -13.72 -10.21 2.45
C LEU A 344 -14.19 -11.05 1.24
N TRP A 345 -14.81 -12.20 1.48
CA TRP A 345 -15.37 -13.04 0.42
C TRP A 345 -16.42 -12.31 -0.41
N ALA A 346 -17.36 -11.62 0.24
CA ALA A 346 -18.39 -10.83 -0.44
C ALA A 346 -17.80 -9.72 -1.32
N GLN A 347 -16.66 -9.13 -0.93
CA GLN A 347 -15.93 -8.15 -1.74
C GLN A 347 -15.15 -8.79 -2.90
N CYS A 348 -14.76 -10.06 -2.77
CA CYS A 348 -13.98 -10.79 -3.76
C CYS A 348 -14.84 -11.46 -4.84
N VAL A 349 -16.07 -11.86 -4.48
CA VAL A 349 -16.93 -12.71 -5.31
C VAL A 349 -18.31 -12.05 -5.46
N PRO A 350 -18.52 -11.25 -6.52
CA PRO A 350 -19.79 -10.55 -6.71
C PRO A 350 -20.95 -11.49 -7.10
N ASP A 351 -20.66 -12.66 -7.68
CA ASP A 351 -21.65 -13.70 -7.98
C ASP A 351 -21.17 -15.07 -7.48
N SER A 352 -21.67 -15.49 -6.31
CA SER A 352 -21.34 -16.78 -5.70
C SER A 352 -21.90 -17.99 -6.46
N THR A 353 -22.77 -17.77 -7.45
CA THR A 353 -23.37 -18.84 -8.25
C THR A 353 -22.64 -19.10 -9.56
N SER A 354 -21.72 -18.22 -9.94
CA SER A 354 -20.98 -18.27 -11.21
C SER A 354 -20.27 -19.63 -11.44
N PRO A 355 -20.41 -20.25 -12.63
CA PRO A 355 -19.66 -21.45 -12.98
C PRO A 355 -18.13 -21.24 -12.92
N ALA A 356 -17.64 -20.06 -13.28
CA ALA A 356 -16.22 -19.73 -13.25
C ALA A 356 -15.65 -19.76 -11.82
N LEU A 357 -16.45 -19.33 -10.84
CA LEU A 357 -16.09 -19.43 -9.43
C LEU A 357 -15.96 -20.89 -8.99
N LYS A 358 -16.95 -21.74 -9.30
CA LYS A 358 -16.92 -23.15 -8.92
C LYS A 358 -15.71 -23.87 -9.50
N GLU A 359 -15.38 -23.57 -10.74
CA GLU A 359 -14.20 -24.10 -11.41
C GLU A 359 -12.89 -23.59 -10.77
N THR A 360 -12.81 -22.28 -10.49
CA THR A 360 -11.66 -21.68 -9.79
C THR A 360 -11.42 -22.36 -8.43
N ILE A 361 -12.47 -22.49 -7.61
CA ILE A 361 -12.39 -23.12 -6.29
C ILE A 361 -11.99 -24.60 -6.40
N ARG A 362 -12.52 -25.32 -7.39
CA ARG A 362 -12.15 -26.72 -7.64
C ARG A 362 -10.66 -26.87 -7.96
N ARG A 363 -10.09 -25.96 -8.77
CA ARG A 363 -8.67 -25.98 -9.14
C ARG A 363 -7.74 -25.63 -7.98
N LEU A 364 -8.17 -24.72 -7.10
CA LEU A 364 -7.43 -24.35 -5.88
C LEU A 364 -7.44 -25.44 -4.79
N GLY A 365 -8.28 -26.47 -4.93
CA GLY A 365 -8.25 -27.67 -4.09
C GLY A 365 -9.20 -27.65 -2.89
N ALA A 366 -9.06 -28.67 -2.04
CA ALA A 366 -10.02 -28.96 -0.97
C ALA A 366 -10.11 -27.85 0.09
N VAL A 367 -8.99 -27.23 0.44
CA VAL A 367 -8.94 -26.11 1.41
C VAL A 367 -9.76 -24.93 0.90
N ALA A 368 -9.61 -24.54 -0.36
CA ALA A 368 -10.38 -23.46 -0.97
C ALA A 368 -11.89 -23.76 -0.98
N ALA A 369 -12.26 -25.00 -1.33
CA ALA A 369 -13.67 -25.43 -1.34
C ALA A 369 -14.33 -25.37 0.04
N GLN A 370 -13.62 -25.82 1.07
CA GLN A 370 -14.13 -25.77 2.43
C GLN A 370 -14.17 -24.34 2.99
N LEU A 371 -13.16 -23.52 2.69
CA LEU A 371 -13.12 -22.11 3.06
C LEU A 371 -14.31 -21.34 2.48
N HIS A 372 -14.56 -21.52 1.18
CA HIS A 372 -15.74 -20.99 0.49
C HIS A 372 -17.05 -21.41 1.20
N ALA A 373 -17.24 -22.71 1.45
CA ALA A 373 -18.44 -23.21 2.11
C ALA A 373 -18.63 -22.68 3.54
N ARG A 374 -17.54 -22.36 4.25
CA ARG A 374 -17.61 -21.75 5.60
C ARG A 374 -17.93 -20.26 5.52
N CYS A 375 -17.32 -19.49 4.61
CA CYS A 375 -17.66 -18.08 4.38
C CYS A 375 -19.14 -17.89 4.00
N GLU A 376 -19.67 -18.73 3.09
CA GLU A 376 -21.09 -18.72 2.70
C GLU A 376 -22.05 -19.03 3.86
N ARG A 377 -21.59 -19.75 4.89
CA ARG A 377 -22.40 -20.01 6.09
C ARG A 377 -22.32 -18.87 7.09
N ALA A 378 -21.17 -18.23 7.23
CA ALA A 378 -20.97 -17.11 8.14
C ALA A 378 -21.54 -15.77 7.62
N GLY A 379 -21.73 -15.63 6.31
CA GLY A 379 -22.36 -14.45 5.69
C GLY A 379 -23.90 -14.49 5.66
N ARG A 380 -24.52 -15.58 6.10
CA ARG A 380 -25.98 -15.73 6.28
C ARG A 380 -26.35 -15.52 7.74
#